data_AF-A0A6I8M0Q4-F1
#
_entry.id   AF-A0A6I8M0Q4-F1
#
_cell.length_a   1.000
_cell.length_b   1.000
_cell.length_c   1.000
_cell.angle_alpha   90.00
_cell.angle_beta   90.00
_cell.angle_gamma   90.00
#
_symmetry.space_group_name_H-M   'P 1'
#
loop_
_entity.id
_entity.type
_entity.pdbx_description
1 polymer ?
#
loop_
_entity_poly.entity_id
_entity_poly.type
_entity_poly.pdbx_seq_one_letter_code
_entity_poly.pdbx_strand_id
1 'polypeptide(L)'
;MPLLEKPESVTVGDFVDGPDTVLWNPALTEKRWRRLVLRTFLERLFSARCAAGLLALALGVAAGGTLVGALTIGGAIALVLSGFCDAIVTAACLSTDHEHRHGRRCRLERSPGEFFLRSVDFADLGKAAQHTAGLLVELTSELHGSKARDWLDPGLPDRVHQVVWDALVRLARTASARRHAARLAAMPDEADLAATTAAVIAEFDTLFDELVLHLQGCVTLAREWEAKLRHTELVQHTRALRAELDAASIRRVVEVAEELPKSVFAYVTAARDLTGAGRFPWELPSAEPAP
;
A
#
# COMPACT_ATOMS: atom_id res chain seq x y z
N MET A 1 -4.72 -7.92 -9.57
CA MET A 1 -5.73 -8.42 -8.62
C MET A 1 -6.77 -9.23 -9.38
N PRO A 2 -7.31 -10.33 -8.83
CA PRO A 2 -8.45 -11.01 -9.41
C PRO A 2 -9.63 -10.03 -9.44
N LEU A 3 -10.29 -9.91 -10.60
CA LEU A 3 -11.42 -8.99 -10.84
C LEU A 3 -12.57 -9.09 -9.80
N LEU A 4 -12.60 -10.16 -9.01
CA LEU A 4 -13.68 -10.52 -8.10
C LEU A 4 -13.29 -10.48 -6.63
N GLU A 5 -12.03 -10.21 -6.30
CA GLU A 5 -11.60 -10.05 -4.91
C GLU A 5 -12.13 -8.73 -4.36
N LYS A 6 -12.62 -8.79 -3.12
CA LYS A 6 -13.06 -7.60 -2.38
C LYS A 6 -11.85 -6.65 -2.25
N PRO A 7 -12.05 -5.33 -2.38
CA PRO A 7 -10.98 -4.38 -2.10
C PRO A 7 -10.46 -4.55 -0.67
N GLU A 8 -9.19 -4.21 -0.48
CA GLU A 8 -8.60 -4.09 0.85
C GLU A 8 -9.39 -3.08 1.70
N SER A 9 -9.30 -3.19 3.02
CA SER A 9 -10.00 -2.31 3.97
C SER A 9 -9.79 -0.83 3.67
N VAL A 10 -8.58 -0.47 3.25
CA VAL A 10 -8.21 0.88 2.85
C VAL A 10 -7.48 0.81 1.52
N THR A 11 -7.87 1.66 0.56
CA THR A 11 -7.18 1.78 -0.72
C THR A 11 -6.99 3.24 -1.09
N VAL A 12 -6.06 3.51 -2.01
CA VAL A 12 -5.98 4.82 -2.67
C VAL A 12 -6.83 4.74 -3.94
N GLY A 13 -7.76 5.69 -4.07
CA GLY A 13 -8.59 5.84 -5.26
C GLY A 13 -8.25 7.13 -6.01
N ASP A 14 -8.29 7.07 -7.33
CA ASP A 14 -8.20 8.22 -8.23
C ASP A 14 -9.59 8.83 -8.42
N PHE A 15 -9.72 10.12 -8.09
CA PHE A 15 -10.95 10.89 -8.20
C PHE A 15 -10.73 12.14 -9.03
N VAL A 16 -11.83 12.75 -9.49
CA VAL A 16 -11.82 13.99 -10.29
C VAL A 16 -11.14 15.15 -9.54
N ASP A 17 -11.20 15.15 -8.21
CA ASP A 17 -10.56 16.10 -7.31
C ASP A 17 -9.12 15.73 -6.90
N GLY A 18 -8.59 14.61 -7.39
CA GLY A 18 -7.26 14.08 -7.11
C GLY A 18 -7.29 12.72 -6.40
N PRO A 19 -6.12 12.08 -6.20
CA PRO A 19 -6.04 10.83 -5.46
C PRO A 19 -6.39 11.04 -3.98
N ASP A 20 -7.22 10.17 -3.42
CA ASP A 20 -7.59 10.20 -1.99
C ASP A 20 -7.63 8.78 -1.41
N THR A 21 -7.43 8.69 -0.09
CA THR A 21 -7.52 7.43 0.63
C THR A 21 -8.98 7.14 0.97
N VAL A 22 -9.45 5.95 0.61
CA VAL A 22 -10.81 5.51 0.88
C VAL A 22 -10.85 4.42 1.93
N LEU A 23 -11.79 4.54 2.87
CA LEU A 23 -12.14 3.48 3.80
C LEU A 23 -13.31 2.70 3.24
N TRP A 24 -13.15 1.40 2.98
CA TRP A 24 -14.22 0.55 2.44
C TRP A 24 -15.16 0.04 3.52
N ASN A 25 -16.45 -0.07 3.24
CA ASN A 25 -17.43 -0.57 4.21
C ASN A 25 -17.04 -1.98 4.71
N PRO A 26 -16.79 -2.19 6.02
CA PRO A 26 -16.40 -3.48 6.56
C PRO A 26 -17.49 -4.54 6.34
N ALA A 27 -18.77 -4.14 6.35
CA ALA A 27 -19.92 -5.00 6.09
C ALA A 27 -20.11 -5.34 4.59
N LEU A 28 -19.25 -4.82 3.69
CA LEU A 28 -19.27 -5.19 2.29
C LEU A 28 -18.89 -6.65 2.12
N THR A 29 -19.87 -7.50 1.83
CA THR A 29 -19.64 -8.93 1.55
C THR A 29 -19.07 -9.13 0.16
N GLU A 30 -18.27 -10.18 -0.04
CA GLU A 30 -17.78 -10.57 -1.38
C GLU A 30 -18.92 -10.75 -2.38
N LYS A 31 -20.04 -11.35 -1.97
CA LYS A 31 -21.22 -11.53 -2.84
C LYS A 31 -21.81 -10.20 -3.29
N ARG A 32 -21.78 -9.16 -2.46
CA ARG A 32 -22.23 -7.81 -2.84
C ARG A 32 -21.23 -7.15 -3.77
N TRP A 33 -19.93 -7.28 -3.50
CA TRP A 33 -18.86 -6.80 -4.38
C TRP A 33 -18.90 -7.45 -5.77
N ARG A 34 -18.93 -8.79 -5.85
CA ARG A 34 -19.00 -9.52 -7.13
C ARG A 34 -20.22 -9.14 -7.95
N ARG A 35 -21.39 -8.94 -7.30
CA ARG A 35 -22.60 -8.46 -7.99
C ARG A 35 -22.41 -7.04 -8.54
N LEU A 36 -21.74 -6.18 -7.80
CA LEU A 36 -21.44 -4.82 -8.23
C LEU A 36 -20.48 -4.84 -9.44
N VAL A 37 -19.36 -5.57 -9.35
CA VAL A 37 -18.40 -5.75 -10.45
C VAL A 37 -19.10 -6.30 -11.70
N LEU A 38 -19.87 -7.38 -11.57
CA LEU A 38 -20.59 -7.99 -12.68
C LEU A 38 -21.60 -7.01 -13.30
N ARG A 39 -22.32 -6.25 -12.46
CA ARG A 39 -23.28 -5.27 -12.96
C ARG A 39 -22.58 -4.12 -13.70
N THR A 40 -21.48 -3.60 -13.18
CA THR A 40 -20.67 -2.57 -13.85
C THR A 40 -20.13 -3.08 -15.17
N PHE A 41 -19.61 -4.31 -15.18
CA PHE A 41 -19.15 -4.99 -16.39
C PHE A 41 -20.26 -5.11 -17.44
N LEU A 42 -21.44 -5.61 -17.07
CA LEU A 42 -22.57 -5.77 -17.99
C LEU A 42 -23.10 -4.41 -18.48
N GLU A 43 -23.24 -3.42 -17.60
CA GLU A 43 -23.65 -2.06 -17.97
C GLU A 43 -22.68 -1.46 -19.02
N ARG A 44 -21.38 -1.77 -18.92
CA ARG A 44 -20.37 -1.29 -19.87
C ARG A 44 -20.27 -2.14 -21.13
N LEU A 45 -20.47 -3.45 -21.02
CA LEU A 45 -20.52 -4.39 -22.14
C LEU A 45 -21.71 -4.09 -23.05
N PHE A 46 -22.86 -3.68 -22.51
CA PHE A 46 -24.01 -3.25 -23.30
C PHE A 46 -23.97 -1.76 -23.64
N SER A 47 -22.79 -1.13 -23.60
CA SER A 47 -22.65 0.27 -24.02
C SER A 47 -22.87 0.45 -25.52
N ALA A 48 -23.09 1.71 -25.93
CA ALA A 48 -23.30 2.09 -27.33
C ALA A 48 -22.21 1.58 -28.29
N ARG A 49 -20.97 1.34 -27.81
CA ARG A 49 -19.87 0.81 -28.63
C ARG A 49 -20.10 -0.65 -29.05
N CYS A 50 -20.49 -1.51 -28.11
CA CYS A 50 -20.80 -2.91 -28.42
C CYS A 50 -22.10 -3.02 -29.22
N ALA A 51 -23.10 -2.18 -28.94
CA ALA A 51 -24.31 -2.11 -29.75
C ALA A 51 -24.01 -1.68 -31.20
N ALA A 52 -23.17 -0.67 -31.40
CA ALA A 52 -22.71 -0.24 -32.72
C ALA A 52 -21.89 -1.32 -33.44
N GLY A 53 -21.03 -2.03 -32.72
CA GLY A 53 -20.28 -3.17 -33.25
C GLY A 53 -21.19 -4.31 -33.71
N LEU A 54 -22.19 -4.69 -32.92
CA LEU A 54 -23.16 -5.73 -33.29
C LEU A 54 -24.02 -5.31 -34.50
N LEU A 55 -24.43 -4.05 -34.57
CA LEU A 55 -25.15 -3.50 -35.73
C LEU A 55 -24.28 -3.51 -36.99
N ALA A 56 -23.02 -3.10 -36.88
CA ALA A 56 -22.06 -3.14 -37.99
C ALA A 56 -21.78 -4.57 -38.45
N LEU A 57 -21.76 -5.54 -37.53
CA LEU A 57 -21.61 -6.97 -37.86
C LEU A 57 -22.80 -7.45 -38.70
N ALA A 58 -24.03 -7.12 -38.29
CA ALA A 58 -25.24 -7.49 -39.02
C ALA A 58 -25.29 -6.89 -40.43
N LEU A 59 -24.88 -5.62 -40.57
CA LEU A 59 -24.77 -4.93 -41.86
C LEU A 59 -23.68 -5.53 -42.75
N GLY A 60 -22.53 -5.89 -42.18
CA GLY A 60 -21.44 -6.52 -42.91
C GLY A 60 -21.78 -7.91 -43.45
N VAL A 61 -22.50 -8.72 -42.66
CA VAL A 61 -23.03 -10.02 -43.12
C VAL A 61 -24.06 -9.86 -44.23
N ALA A 62 -24.94 -8.85 -44.14
CA ALA A 62 -25.92 -8.55 -45.17
C ALA A 62 -25.28 -8.06 -46.49
N ALA A 63 -24.10 -7.43 -46.43
CA ALA A 63 -23.34 -6.97 -47.59
C ALA A 63 -22.58 -8.09 -48.33
N GLY A 64 -22.62 -9.33 -47.83
CA GLY A 64 -22.03 -10.51 -48.47
C GLY A 64 -20.49 -10.51 -48.53
N GLY A 65 -19.92 -11.37 -49.38
CA GLY A 65 -18.46 -11.56 -49.54
C GLY A 65 -17.71 -10.42 -50.24
N THR A 66 -18.23 -9.20 -50.19
CA THR A 66 -17.58 -8.02 -50.78
C THR A 66 -16.42 -7.54 -49.90
N LEU A 67 -15.46 -6.82 -50.48
CA LEU A 67 -14.36 -6.20 -49.72
C LEU A 67 -14.91 -5.25 -48.62
N VAL A 68 -16.00 -4.56 -48.90
CA VAL A 68 -16.72 -3.69 -47.96
C VAL A 68 -17.35 -4.52 -46.83
N GLY A 69 -17.94 -5.68 -47.13
CA GLY A 69 -18.42 -6.64 -46.13
C GLY A 69 -17.31 -7.14 -45.20
N ALA A 70 -16.14 -7.49 -45.76
CA ALA A 70 -14.99 -7.94 -44.97
C ALA A 70 -14.45 -6.83 -44.03
N LEU A 71 -14.33 -5.60 -44.53
CA LEU A 71 -13.87 -4.45 -43.73
C LEU A 71 -14.87 -4.06 -42.63
N THR A 72 -16.17 -4.12 -42.92
CA THR A 72 -17.22 -3.83 -41.92
C THR A 72 -17.28 -4.87 -40.82
N ILE A 73 -17.11 -6.16 -41.14
CA ILE A 73 -16.99 -7.24 -40.15
C ILE A 73 -15.73 -7.05 -39.30
N GLY A 74 -14.59 -6.73 -39.90
CA GLY A 74 -13.35 -6.44 -39.17
C GLY A 74 -13.51 -5.26 -38.19
N GLY A 75 -14.11 -4.16 -38.65
CA GLY A 75 -14.41 -3.00 -37.80
C GLY A 75 -15.41 -3.31 -36.68
N ALA A 76 -16.43 -4.12 -36.97
CA ALA A 76 -17.39 -4.59 -35.97
C ALA A 76 -16.73 -5.42 -34.86
N ILE A 77 -15.86 -6.36 -35.23
CA ILE A 77 -15.09 -7.15 -34.25
C ILE A 77 -14.20 -6.25 -33.40
N ALA A 78 -13.50 -5.29 -34.01
CA ALA A 78 -12.67 -4.33 -33.27
C ALA A 78 -13.50 -3.47 -32.30
N LEU A 79 -14.70 -3.04 -32.68
CA LEU A 79 -15.62 -2.29 -31.81
C LEU A 79 -16.13 -3.14 -30.64
N VAL A 80 -16.47 -4.41 -30.88
CA VAL A 80 -16.91 -5.33 -29.82
C VAL A 80 -15.77 -5.63 -28.86
N LEU A 81 -14.57 -5.96 -29.37
CA LEU A 81 -13.39 -6.24 -28.54
C LEU A 81 -12.95 -5.02 -27.75
N SER A 82 -12.93 -3.82 -28.34
CA SER A 82 -12.59 -2.60 -27.62
C SER A 82 -13.60 -2.28 -26.52
N GLY A 83 -14.90 -2.49 -26.77
CA GLY A 83 -15.93 -2.37 -25.73
C GLY A 83 -15.80 -3.41 -24.61
N PHE A 84 -15.42 -4.65 -24.95
CA PHE A 84 -15.13 -5.71 -23.97
C PHE A 84 -13.91 -5.38 -23.12
N CYS A 85 -12.81 -4.93 -23.73
CA CYS A 85 -11.62 -4.47 -23.01
C CYS A 85 -11.94 -3.28 -22.09
N ASP A 86 -12.68 -2.28 -22.56
CA ASP A 86 -13.13 -1.14 -21.76
C ASP A 86 -13.99 -1.59 -20.57
N ALA A 87 -14.89 -2.58 -20.77
CA ALA A 87 -15.67 -3.17 -19.69
C ALA A 87 -14.83 -3.92 -18.67
N ILE A 88 -13.82 -4.70 -19.11
CA ILE A 88 -12.88 -5.39 -18.21
C ILE A 88 -12.08 -4.39 -17.41
N VAL A 89 -11.47 -3.40 -18.07
CA VAL A 89 -10.63 -2.39 -17.40
C VAL A 89 -11.45 -1.61 -16.37
N THR A 90 -12.66 -1.17 -16.75
CA THR A 90 -13.56 -0.47 -15.81
C THR A 90 -13.92 -1.35 -14.60
N ALA A 91 -14.18 -2.64 -14.83
CA ALA A 91 -14.49 -3.57 -13.74
C ALA A 91 -13.27 -3.86 -12.85
N ALA A 92 -12.08 -3.95 -13.44
CA ALA A 92 -10.82 -4.18 -12.74
C ALA A 92 -10.41 -3.00 -11.87
N CYS A 93 -10.60 -1.79 -12.39
CA CYS A 93 -10.22 -0.57 -11.71
C CYS A 93 -11.33 -0.04 -10.79
N LEU A 94 -12.45 -0.74 -10.62
CA LEU A 94 -13.59 -0.24 -9.83
C LEU A 94 -13.25 0.11 -8.37
N SER A 95 -12.20 -0.47 -7.82
CA SER A 95 -11.71 -0.22 -6.46
C SER A 95 -10.69 0.92 -6.34
N THR A 96 -10.15 1.41 -7.46
CA THR A 96 -9.04 2.37 -7.48
C THR A 96 -9.23 3.52 -8.45
N ASP A 97 -10.09 3.37 -9.46
CA ASP A 97 -10.43 4.40 -10.43
C ASP A 97 -11.91 4.75 -10.26
N HIS A 98 -12.15 5.98 -9.82
CA HIS A 98 -13.47 6.55 -9.70
C HIS A 98 -13.64 7.76 -10.65
N GLU A 99 -12.68 8.00 -11.53
CA GLU A 99 -12.75 9.01 -12.60
C GLU A 99 -13.62 8.49 -13.75
N HIS A 100 -14.92 8.43 -13.56
CA HIS A 100 -15.81 7.91 -14.59
C HIS A 100 -16.55 9.01 -15.36
N ARG A 101 -15.85 9.53 -16.38
CA ARG A 101 -16.35 10.28 -17.56
C ARG A 101 -16.91 11.69 -17.27
N HIS A 102 -16.23 12.70 -17.82
CA HIS A 102 -16.72 14.05 -18.17
C HIS A 102 -17.81 14.60 -17.24
N GLY A 103 -17.48 14.80 -15.96
CA GLY A 103 -18.33 15.52 -15.00
C GLY A 103 -19.47 14.72 -14.36
N ARG A 104 -19.51 13.38 -14.49
CA ARG A 104 -20.46 12.55 -13.72
C ARG A 104 -19.75 11.81 -12.59
N ARG A 105 -20.27 11.95 -11.36
CA ARG A 105 -19.79 11.20 -10.19
C ARG A 105 -19.90 9.70 -10.42
N CYS A 106 -18.86 8.97 -9.98
CA CYS A 106 -18.84 7.52 -10.03
C CYS A 106 -20.08 6.95 -9.34
N ARG A 107 -20.57 5.80 -9.80
CA ARG A 107 -21.76 5.18 -9.21
C ARG A 107 -21.58 4.89 -7.72
N LEU A 108 -20.37 4.57 -7.29
CA LEU A 108 -20.04 4.31 -5.89
C LEU A 108 -20.09 5.58 -5.03
N GLU A 109 -19.77 6.74 -5.62
CA GLU A 109 -19.86 8.04 -4.96
C GLU A 109 -21.30 8.58 -4.82
N ARG A 110 -22.27 7.99 -5.53
CA ARG A 110 -23.66 8.47 -5.47
C ARG A 110 -24.33 8.20 -4.12
N SER A 111 -23.79 7.26 -3.36
CA SER A 111 -24.27 6.90 -2.02
C SER A 111 -23.08 6.91 -1.04
N PRO A 112 -22.63 8.08 -0.55
CA PRO A 112 -21.58 8.15 0.45
C PRO A 112 -21.91 7.26 1.66
N GLY A 113 -20.95 6.44 2.11
CA GLY A 113 -21.16 5.49 3.21
C GLY A 113 -21.91 4.21 2.85
N GLU A 114 -22.33 4.00 1.59
CA GLU A 114 -22.83 2.69 1.16
C GLU A 114 -21.67 1.71 0.92
N PHE A 115 -20.65 2.17 0.19
CA PHE A 115 -19.51 1.35 -0.25
C PHE A 115 -18.20 1.76 0.37
N PHE A 116 -17.93 3.06 0.45
CA PHE A 116 -16.74 3.61 1.08
C PHE A 116 -17.02 5.00 1.65
N LEU A 117 -16.07 5.52 2.43
CA LEU A 117 -16.05 6.87 2.96
C LEU A 117 -14.69 7.53 2.67
N ARG A 118 -14.73 8.82 2.37
CA ARG A 118 -13.55 9.68 2.16
C ARG A 118 -13.56 10.86 3.10
N SER A 119 -12.40 11.47 3.31
CA SER A 119 -12.30 12.71 4.09
C SER A 119 -13.18 13.83 3.50
N VAL A 120 -13.21 13.94 2.16
CA VAL A 120 -13.98 14.95 1.41
C VAL A 120 -15.49 14.82 1.63
N ASP A 121 -16.01 13.63 1.94
CA ASP A 121 -17.44 13.41 2.22
C ASP A 121 -17.91 14.17 3.49
N PHE A 122 -16.97 14.65 4.31
CA PHE A 122 -17.22 15.40 5.54
C PHE A 122 -16.96 16.91 5.41
N ALA A 123 -16.60 17.42 4.22
CA ALA A 123 -16.29 18.83 4.01
C ALA A 123 -17.44 19.77 4.40
N ASP A 124 -18.69 19.34 4.15
CA ASP A 124 -19.91 20.09 4.48
C ASP A 124 -20.18 20.21 6.00
N LEU A 125 -19.45 19.45 6.83
CA LEU A 125 -19.56 19.49 8.30
C LEU A 125 -18.61 20.50 8.95
N GLY A 126 -17.72 21.10 8.15
CA GLY A 126 -16.67 22.01 8.60
C GLY A 126 -15.27 21.37 8.58
N LYS A 127 -14.25 22.23 8.54
CA LYS A 127 -12.85 21.82 8.39
C LYS A 127 -12.36 20.88 9.49
N ALA A 128 -12.81 21.08 10.73
CA ALA A 128 -12.41 20.23 11.86
C ALA A 128 -12.93 18.79 11.71
N ALA A 129 -14.20 18.61 11.33
CA ALA A 129 -14.78 17.30 11.08
C ALA A 129 -14.13 16.60 9.88
N GLN A 130 -13.86 17.34 8.80
CA GLN A 130 -13.11 16.83 7.65
C GLN A 130 -11.70 16.36 8.04
N HIS A 131 -10.97 17.16 8.82
CA HIS A 131 -9.63 16.81 9.28
C HIS A 131 -9.64 15.56 10.15
N THR A 132 -10.56 15.49 11.10
CA THR A 132 -10.77 14.34 11.99
C THR A 132 -11.06 13.07 11.20
N ALA A 133 -11.96 13.16 10.21
CA ALA A 133 -12.26 12.03 9.34
C ALA A 133 -11.02 11.57 8.55
N GLY A 134 -10.23 12.51 8.03
CA GLY A 134 -8.96 12.22 7.36
C GLY A 134 -7.98 11.47 8.26
N LEU A 135 -7.77 11.95 9.50
CA LEU A 135 -6.88 11.27 10.47
C LEU A 135 -7.35 9.86 10.79
N LEU A 136 -8.65 9.65 10.99
CA LEU A 136 -9.19 8.31 11.28
C LEU A 136 -8.96 7.33 10.12
N VAL A 137 -9.14 7.79 8.87
CA VAL A 137 -8.86 6.98 7.68
C VAL A 137 -7.36 6.67 7.57
N GLU A 138 -6.51 7.67 7.76
CA GLU A 138 -5.04 7.53 7.69
C GLU A 138 -4.51 6.54 8.75
N LEU A 139 -4.92 6.70 10.01
CA LEU A 139 -4.48 5.81 11.11
C LEU A 139 -4.94 4.37 10.89
N THR A 140 -6.14 4.18 10.32
CA THR A 140 -6.65 2.85 9.95
C THR A 140 -5.83 2.24 8.82
N SER A 141 -5.49 3.05 7.80
CA SER A 141 -4.61 2.66 6.70
C SER A 141 -3.28 2.14 7.22
N GLU A 142 -2.69 2.90 8.13
CA GLU A 142 -1.38 2.58 8.69
C GLU A 142 -1.40 1.28 9.51
N LEU A 143 -2.43 1.06 10.33
CA LEU A 143 -2.56 -0.19 11.08
C LEU A 143 -2.73 -1.42 10.17
N HIS A 144 -3.48 -1.29 9.07
CA HIS A 144 -3.61 -2.37 8.09
C HIS A 144 -2.32 -2.64 7.31
N GLY A 145 -1.56 -1.58 7.01
CA GLY A 145 -0.29 -1.63 6.29
C GLY A 145 0.93 -2.01 7.15
N SER A 146 0.79 -1.99 8.48
CA SER A 146 1.88 -2.28 9.40
C SER A 146 2.37 -3.72 9.30
N LYS A 147 3.69 -3.90 9.23
CA LYS A 147 4.35 -5.22 9.30
C LYS A 147 4.27 -5.83 10.70
N ALA A 148 4.03 -5.01 11.73
CA ALA A 148 3.77 -5.50 13.07
C ALA A 148 2.49 -6.35 13.15
N ARG A 149 1.56 -6.22 12.19
CA ARG A 149 0.26 -6.92 12.22
C ARG A 149 0.38 -8.43 12.40
N ASP A 150 1.42 -9.05 11.85
CA ASP A 150 1.64 -10.51 11.93
C ASP A 150 1.97 -10.96 13.37
N TRP A 151 2.32 -10.01 14.24
CA TRP A 151 2.63 -10.20 15.66
C TRP A 151 1.51 -9.71 16.59
N LEU A 152 0.53 -8.99 16.06
CA LEU A 152 -0.64 -8.52 16.80
C LEU A 152 -1.77 -9.53 16.69
N ASP A 153 -2.82 -9.34 17.50
CA ASP A 153 -4.06 -10.11 17.32
C ASP A 153 -4.56 -9.93 15.87
N PRO A 154 -4.71 -11.02 15.08
CA PRO A 154 -5.13 -10.95 13.69
C PRO A 154 -6.45 -10.21 13.48
N GLY A 155 -7.34 -10.20 14.48
CA GLY A 155 -8.62 -9.49 14.42
C GLY A 155 -8.54 -8.01 14.81
N LEU A 156 -7.37 -7.50 15.24
CA LEU A 156 -7.22 -6.12 15.69
C LEU A 156 -7.45 -5.09 14.58
N PRO A 157 -6.83 -5.19 13.37
CA PRO A 157 -7.07 -4.24 12.30
C PRO A 157 -8.54 -4.18 11.90
N ASP A 158 -9.21 -5.34 11.80
CA ASP A 158 -10.63 -5.41 11.45
C ASP A 158 -11.54 -4.76 12.50
N ARG A 159 -11.23 -4.94 13.80
CA ARG A 159 -11.97 -4.25 14.87
C ARG A 159 -11.78 -2.75 14.83
N VAL A 160 -10.53 -2.29 14.62
CA VAL A 160 -10.24 -0.86 14.46
C VAL A 160 -11.01 -0.30 13.27
N HIS A 161 -10.96 -0.98 12.14
CA HIS A 161 -11.70 -0.61 10.95
C HIS A 161 -13.21 -0.50 11.21
N GLN A 162 -13.82 -1.48 11.89
CA GLN A 162 -15.24 -1.42 12.25
C GLN A 162 -15.56 -0.22 13.15
N VAL A 163 -14.76 0.03 14.19
CA VAL A 163 -14.95 1.17 15.10
C VAL A 163 -14.85 2.50 14.36
N VAL A 164 -13.84 2.64 13.49
CA VAL A 164 -13.64 3.86 12.69
C VAL A 164 -14.78 4.05 11.71
N TRP A 165 -15.21 2.99 11.02
CA TRP A 165 -16.34 3.05 10.11
C TRP A 165 -17.62 3.53 10.84
N ASP A 166 -17.94 2.92 11.98
CA ASP A 166 -19.10 3.31 12.78
C ASP A 166 -19.01 4.74 13.29
N ALA A 167 -17.83 5.18 13.72
CA ALA A 167 -17.57 6.56 14.13
C ALA A 167 -17.84 7.52 12.96
N LEU A 168 -17.26 7.28 11.79
CA LEU A 168 -17.46 8.11 10.60
C LEU A 168 -18.92 8.15 10.13
N VAL A 169 -19.63 7.02 10.17
CA VAL A 169 -21.08 6.99 9.88
C VAL A 169 -21.86 7.84 10.88
N ARG A 170 -21.50 7.81 12.18
CA ARG A 170 -22.13 8.66 13.20
C ARG A 170 -21.80 10.14 12.99
N LEU A 171 -20.56 10.47 12.63
CA LEU A 171 -20.16 11.83 12.27
C LEU A 171 -20.99 12.36 11.10
N ALA A 172 -21.16 11.55 10.04
CA ALA A 172 -21.98 11.92 8.88
C ALA A 172 -23.44 12.20 9.27
N ARG A 173 -24.00 11.46 10.24
CA ARG A 173 -25.36 11.68 10.75
C ARG A 173 -25.53 12.99 11.51
N THR A 174 -24.45 13.64 11.97
CA THR A 174 -24.52 14.96 12.62
C THR A 174 -24.79 16.11 11.63
N ALA A 175 -24.78 15.85 10.32
CA ALA A 175 -24.93 16.89 9.29
C ALA A 175 -26.19 17.75 9.45
N SER A 176 -27.33 17.13 9.77
CA SER A 176 -28.57 17.86 9.99
C SER A 176 -28.49 18.77 11.22
N ALA A 177 -27.95 18.26 12.33
CA ALA A 177 -27.76 19.00 13.57
C ALA A 177 -26.80 20.17 13.38
N ARG A 178 -25.65 19.96 12.71
CA ARG A 178 -24.67 21.02 12.41
C ARG A 178 -25.25 22.11 11.50
N ARG A 179 -26.00 21.73 10.46
CA ARG A 179 -26.73 22.69 9.60
C ARG A 179 -27.78 23.48 10.37
N HIS A 180 -28.48 22.83 11.31
CA HIS A 180 -29.47 23.50 12.15
C HIS A 180 -28.81 24.48 13.13
N ALA A 181 -27.72 24.06 13.79
CA ALA A 181 -26.92 24.91 14.67
C ALA A 181 -26.40 26.16 13.93
N ALA A 182 -25.91 26.00 12.70
CA ALA A 182 -25.48 27.11 11.87
C ALA A 182 -26.61 28.11 11.53
N ARG A 183 -27.85 27.62 11.37
CA ARG A 183 -29.02 28.50 11.17
C ARG A 183 -29.42 29.23 12.45
N LEU A 184 -29.42 28.53 13.59
CA LEU A 184 -29.72 29.14 14.90
C LEU A 184 -28.70 30.23 15.23
N ALA A 185 -27.41 30.00 14.96
CA ALA A 185 -26.36 30.99 15.15
C ALA A 185 -26.55 32.27 14.32
N ALA A 186 -27.33 32.22 13.23
CA ALA A 186 -27.65 33.38 12.41
C ALA A 186 -28.92 34.13 12.89
N MET A 187 -29.61 33.63 13.93
CA MET A 187 -30.83 34.21 14.50
C MET A 187 -30.52 34.86 15.86
N PRO A 188 -30.51 36.20 15.98
CA PRO A 188 -30.12 36.88 17.22
C PRO A 188 -31.00 36.52 18.43
N ASP A 189 -32.29 36.28 18.20
CA ASP A 189 -33.26 35.98 19.27
C ASP A 189 -33.11 34.54 19.82
N GLU A 190 -32.34 33.69 19.15
CA GLU A 190 -32.16 32.27 19.49
C GLU A 190 -30.75 31.97 20.04
N ALA A 191 -30.06 32.98 20.56
CA ALA A 191 -28.66 32.89 20.98
C ALA A 191 -28.40 31.75 22.01
N ASP A 192 -29.30 31.58 22.98
CA ASP A 192 -29.17 30.54 24.01
C ASP A 192 -29.31 29.13 23.42
N LEU A 193 -30.24 28.95 22.48
CA LEU A 193 -30.45 27.67 21.80
C LEU A 193 -29.30 27.35 20.85
N ALA A 194 -28.76 28.36 20.16
CA ALA A 194 -27.56 28.24 19.34
C ALA A 194 -26.35 27.81 20.17
N ALA A 195 -26.13 28.45 21.33
CA ALA A 195 -25.03 28.13 22.25
C ALA A 195 -25.16 26.70 22.82
N THR A 196 -26.37 26.31 23.24
CA THR A 196 -26.63 24.95 23.76
C THR A 196 -26.38 23.89 22.69
N THR A 197 -26.85 24.12 21.45
CA THR A 197 -26.64 23.18 20.34
C THR A 197 -25.15 23.08 19.98
N ALA A 198 -24.43 24.21 19.97
CA ALA A 198 -22.99 24.24 19.72
C ALA A 198 -22.21 23.47 20.80
N ALA A 199 -22.60 23.58 22.07
CA ALA A 199 -21.97 22.84 23.16
C ALA A 199 -22.11 21.31 23.00
N VAL A 200 -23.31 20.83 22.63
CA VAL A 200 -23.53 19.40 22.36
C VAL A 200 -22.70 18.90 21.17
N ILE A 201 -22.59 19.72 20.12
CA ILE A 201 -21.74 19.39 18.96
C ILE A 201 -20.26 19.33 19.36
N ALA A 202 -19.81 20.25 20.22
CA ALA A 202 -18.43 20.28 20.70
C ALA A 202 -18.09 19.09 21.62
N GLU A 203 -19.02 18.67 22.48
CA GLU A 203 -18.87 17.44 23.28
C GLU A 203 -18.74 16.21 22.37
N PHE A 204 -19.57 16.14 21.32
CA PHE A 204 -19.47 15.08 20.33
C PHE A 204 -18.12 15.10 19.60
N ASP A 205 -17.63 16.26 19.19
CA ASP A 205 -16.31 16.41 18.54
C ASP A 205 -15.16 16.00 19.48
N THR A 206 -15.27 16.28 20.78
CA THR A 206 -14.28 15.86 21.79
C THR A 206 -14.13 14.33 21.86
N LEU A 207 -15.23 13.58 21.71
CA LEU A 207 -15.17 12.11 21.69
C LEU A 207 -14.47 11.57 20.44
N PHE A 208 -14.52 12.31 19.31
CA PHE A 208 -13.75 11.94 18.13
C PHE A 208 -12.26 12.22 18.32
N ASP A 209 -11.92 13.33 18.97
CA ASP A 209 -10.53 13.64 19.31
C ASP A 209 -9.94 12.55 20.23
N GLU A 210 -10.70 12.06 21.22
CA GLU A 210 -10.31 10.94 22.08
C GLU A 210 -10.11 9.64 21.28
N LEU A 211 -11.01 9.33 20.34
CA LEU A 211 -10.86 8.19 19.44
C LEU A 211 -9.58 8.30 18.59
N VAL A 212 -9.29 9.48 18.03
CA VAL A 212 -8.07 9.76 17.27
C VAL A 212 -6.84 9.51 18.14
N LEU A 213 -6.83 10.03 19.38
CA LEU A 213 -5.73 9.83 20.32
C LEU A 213 -5.48 8.35 20.63
N HIS A 214 -6.53 7.56 20.85
CA HIS A 214 -6.39 6.12 21.09
C HIS A 214 -5.82 5.39 19.88
N LEU A 215 -6.27 5.72 18.67
CA LEU A 215 -5.75 5.11 17.43
C LEU A 215 -4.31 5.52 17.15
N GLN A 216 -3.94 6.77 17.41
CA GLN A 216 -2.56 7.23 17.37
C GLN A 216 -1.68 6.44 18.34
N GLY A 217 -2.19 6.13 19.54
CA GLY A 217 -1.52 5.25 20.49
C GLY A 217 -1.26 3.86 19.92
N CYS A 218 -2.27 3.24 19.30
CA CYS A 218 -2.13 1.94 18.63
C CYS A 218 -1.08 1.97 17.52
N VAL A 219 -1.12 2.99 16.64
CA VAL A 219 -0.14 3.18 15.57
C VAL A 219 1.27 3.36 16.13
N THR A 220 1.43 4.17 17.17
CA THR A 220 2.72 4.41 17.82
C THR A 220 3.31 3.11 18.37
N LEU A 221 2.50 2.29 19.05
CA LEU A 221 2.94 0.99 19.55
C LEU A 221 3.33 0.03 18.41
N ALA A 222 2.57 0.03 17.31
CA ALA A 222 2.91 -0.76 16.13
C ALA A 222 4.25 -0.34 15.51
N ARG A 223 4.47 0.97 15.34
CA ARG A 223 5.75 1.54 14.83
C ARG A 223 6.94 1.17 15.71
N GLU A 224 6.79 1.29 17.03
CA GLU A 224 7.84 0.93 18.00
C GLU A 224 8.16 -0.56 17.95
N TRP A 225 7.14 -1.41 17.79
CA TRP A 225 7.35 -2.84 17.64
C TRP A 225 8.10 -3.18 16.35
N GLU A 226 7.72 -2.57 15.22
CA GLU A 226 8.46 -2.75 13.97
C GLU A 226 9.91 -2.27 14.07
N ALA A 227 10.17 -1.16 14.76
CA ALA A 227 11.52 -0.67 14.99
C ALA A 227 12.37 -1.70 15.76
N LYS A 228 11.80 -2.34 16.79
CA LYS A 228 12.45 -3.42 17.55
C LYS A 228 12.69 -4.67 16.69
N LEU A 229 11.75 -5.05 15.84
CA LEU A 229 11.93 -6.18 14.91
C LEU A 229 13.09 -5.92 13.95
N ARG A 230 13.11 -4.74 13.29
CA ARG A 230 14.20 -4.34 12.40
C ARG A 230 15.56 -4.32 13.10
N HIS A 231 15.61 -3.83 14.34
CA HIS A 231 16.85 -3.84 15.11
C HIS A 231 17.34 -5.26 15.39
N THR A 232 16.42 -6.17 15.75
CA THR A 232 16.75 -7.57 16.05
C THR A 232 17.29 -8.29 14.81
N GLU A 233 16.64 -8.10 13.65
CA GLU A 233 17.09 -8.62 12.35
C GLU A 233 18.50 -8.12 12.01
N LEU A 234 18.74 -6.81 12.17
CA LEU A 234 20.05 -6.20 11.89
C LEU A 234 21.15 -6.76 12.79
N VAL A 235 20.87 -6.94 14.09
CA VAL A 235 21.82 -7.53 15.05
C VAL A 235 22.13 -8.98 14.67
N GLN A 236 21.12 -9.78 14.32
CA GLN A 236 21.32 -11.17 13.89
C GLN A 236 22.15 -11.24 12.61
N HIS A 237 21.82 -10.44 11.61
CA HIS A 237 22.57 -10.40 10.35
C HIS A 237 24.02 -9.98 10.56
N THR A 238 24.26 -8.97 11.40
CA THR A 238 25.61 -8.50 11.73
C THR A 238 26.42 -9.56 12.48
N ARG A 239 25.79 -10.33 13.38
CA ARG A 239 26.44 -11.47 14.07
C ARG A 239 26.81 -12.57 13.08
N ALA A 240 25.93 -12.89 12.14
CA ALA A 240 26.20 -13.88 11.10
C ALA A 240 27.37 -13.45 10.20
N LEU A 241 27.36 -12.22 9.70
CA LEU A 241 28.43 -11.66 8.88
C LEU A 241 29.78 -11.65 9.62
N ARG A 242 29.77 -11.28 10.91
CA ARG A 242 30.99 -11.33 11.73
C ARG A 242 31.54 -12.76 11.84
N ALA A 243 30.67 -13.75 12.06
CA ALA A 243 31.10 -15.14 12.14
C ALA A 243 31.68 -15.64 10.81
N GLU A 244 31.11 -15.23 9.67
CA GLU A 244 31.64 -15.53 8.34
C GLU A 244 33.02 -14.90 8.11
N LEU A 245 33.20 -13.63 8.49
CA LEU A 245 34.50 -12.94 8.40
C LEU A 245 35.56 -13.57 9.31
N ASP A 246 35.18 -13.98 10.52
CA ASP A 246 36.07 -14.69 11.44
C ASP A 246 36.46 -16.07 10.89
N ALA A 247 35.52 -16.80 10.25
CA ALA A 247 35.79 -18.08 9.60
C ALA A 247 36.68 -17.93 8.35
N ALA A 248 36.50 -16.85 7.59
CA ALA A 248 37.31 -16.51 6.42
C ALA A 248 38.64 -15.81 6.78
N SER A 249 38.99 -15.73 8.06
CA SER A 249 40.14 -14.95 8.51
C SER A 249 41.46 -15.48 7.94
N ILE A 250 42.15 -14.60 7.20
CA ILE A 250 43.50 -14.81 6.66
C ILE A 250 44.56 -14.91 7.77
N ARG A 251 44.22 -14.57 9.02
CA ARG A 251 45.15 -14.59 10.15
C ARG A 251 45.85 -15.94 10.31
N ARG A 252 45.12 -17.06 10.23
CA ARG A 252 45.74 -18.40 10.26
C ARG A 252 46.66 -18.67 9.08
N VAL A 253 46.33 -18.16 7.90
CA VAL A 253 47.17 -18.29 6.70
C VAL A 253 48.46 -17.49 6.87
N VAL A 254 48.38 -16.30 7.46
CA VAL A 254 49.55 -15.45 7.78
C VAL A 254 50.40 -16.10 8.85
N GLU A 255 49.82 -16.60 9.93
CA GLU A 255 50.54 -17.33 10.99
C GLU A 255 51.30 -18.54 10.43
N VAL A 256 50.67 -19.34 9.56
CA VAL A 256 51.35 -20.45 8.88
C VAL A 256 52.44 -19.95 7.93
N ALA A 257 52.18 -18.87 7.17
CA ALA A 257 53.15 -18.28 6.26
C ALA A 257 54.38 -17.71 6.98
N GLU A 258 54.24 -17.22 8.21
CA GLU A 258 55.36 -16.76 9.04
C GLU A 258 56.27 -17.91 9.51
N GLU A 259 55.72 -19.10 9.71
CA GLU A 259 56.48 -20.31 10.12
C GLU A 259 57.11 -21.06 8.92
N LEU A 260 56.60 -20.84 7.70
CA LEU A 260 57.12 -21.48 6.49
C LEU A 260 58.60 -21.17 6.22
N PRO A 261 59.10 -19.91 6.25
CA PRO A 261 60.51 -19.61 6.04
C PRO A 261 61.44 -20.34 7.02
N LYS A 262 61.04 -20.45 8.30
CA LYS A 262 61.83 -21.16 9.31
C LYS A 262 61.93 -22.65 9.00
N SER A 263 60.81 -23.24 8.59
CA SER A 263 60.74 -24.65 8.20
C SER A 263 61.58 -24.93 6.94
N VAL A 264 61.43 -24.10 5.91
CA VAL A 264 62.19 -24.20 4.66
C VAL A 264 63.69 -24.03 4.93
N PHE A 265 64.07 -23.03 5.73
CA PHE A 265 65.45 -22.81 6.14
C PHE A 265 66.04 -24.06 6.80
N ALA A 266 65.34 -24.65 7.78
CA ALA A 266 65.81 -25.85 8.47
C ALA A 266 66.02 -27.04 7.53
N TYR A 267 65.06 -27.32 6.63
CA TYR A 267 65.18 -28.41 5.66
C TYR A 267 66.29 -28.19 4.64
N VAL A 268 66.44 -26.96 4.13
CA VAL A 268 67.48 -26.61 3.15
C VAL A 268 68.88 -26.71 3.77
N THR A 269 69.05 -26.24 5.01
CA THR A 269 70.30 -26.40 5.76
C THR A 269 70.63 -27.88 6.03
N ALA A 270 69.64 -28.67 6.47
CA ALA A 270 69.83 -30.11 6.68
C ALA A 270 70.20 -30.87 5.39
N ALA A 271 69.53 -30.56 4.27
CA ALA A 271 69.82 -31.18 2.98
C ALA A 271 71.23 -30.85 2.48
N ARG A 272 71.67 -29.61 2.66
CA ARG A 272 73.05 -29.21 2.37
C ARG A 272 74.05 -29.99 3.22
N ASP A 273 73.79 -30.13 4.53
CA ASP A 273 74.69 -30.86 5.44
C ASP A 273 74.83 -32.34 5.05
N LEU A 274 73.73 -32.99 4.65
CA LEU A 274 73.74 -34.39 4.20
C LEU A 274 74.43 -34.59 2.85
N THR A 275 74.37 -33.61 1.96
CA THR A 275 74.95 -33.70 0.60
C THR A 275 76.37 -33.15 0.51
N GLY A 276 76.86 -32.48 1.56
CA GLY A 276 78.19 -31.86 1.57
C GLY A 276 78.33 -30.67 0.62
N ALA A 277 77.23 -30.01 0.25
CA ALA A 277 77.17 -28.98 -0.80
C ALA A 277 77.89 -27.65 -0.46
N GLY A 278 78.56 -27.55 0.69
CA GLY A 278 79.23 -26.33 1.15
C GLY A 278 78.26 -25.26 1.69
N ARG A 279 78.76 -24.32 2.52
CA ARG A 279 77.93 -23.32 3.22
C ARG A 279 77.19 -22.39 2.25
N PHE A 280 76.01 -21.93 2.68
CA PHE A 280 75.25 -20.96 1.91
C PHE A 280 75.86 -19.54 2.01
N PRO A 281 75.61 -18.65 1.02
CA PRO A 281 76.13 -17.28 1.04
C PRO A 281 75.76 -16.47 2.28
N TRP A 282 74.57 -16.69 2.86
CA TRP A 282 74.10 -15.99 4.07
C TRP A 282 74.74 -16.49 5.36
N GLU A 283 75.52 -17.57 5.33
CA GLU A 283 76.24 -18.11 6.49
C GLU A 283 77.72 -17.77 6.49
N LEU A 284 78.19 -17.16 5.40
CA LEU A 284 79.52 -16.61 5.33
C LEU A 284 79.50 -15.26 6.06
N PRO A 285 80.54 -14.93 6.84
CA PRO A 285 80.61 -13.62 7.48
C PRO A 285 80.55 -12.55 6.39
N SER A 286 79.66 -11.56 6.56
CA SER A 286 79.60 -10.39 5.68
C SER A 286 81.00 -9.80 5.59
N ALA A 287 81.61 -9.85 4.41
CA ALA A 287 82.96 -9.33 4.24
C ALA A 287 82.96 -7.85 4.63
N GLU A 288 83.66 -7.50 5.71
CA GLU A 288 84.04 -6.13 5.98
C GLU A 288 84.90 -5.66 4.79
N PRO A 289 84.62 -4.51 4.17
CA PRO A 289 85.46 -4.02 3.09
C PRO A 289 86.85 -3.71 3.68
N ALA A 290 87.85 -4.47 3.24
CA ALA A 290 89.24 -4.21 3.61
C ALA A 290 89.70 -2.87 2.98
N PRO A 291 90.53 -2.08 3.70
CA PRO A 291 90.85 -0.69 3.37
C PRO A 291 91.55 -0.48 2.03
#